data_AF-A0A1J4SY37-F1
#
_entry.id   AF-A0A1J4SY37-F1
#
_cell.length_a   1.000
_cell.length_b   1.000
_cell.length_c   1.000
_cell.angle_alpha   90.00
_cell.angle_beta   90.00
_cell.angle_gamma   90.00
#
_symmetry.space_group_name_H-M   'P 1'
#
loop_
_entity.id
_entity.type
_entity.pdbx_description
1 polymer ?
#
loop_
_entity_poly.entity_id
_entity_poly.type
_entity_poly.pdbx_seq_one_letter_code
_entity_poly.pdbx_strand_id
1 'polypeptide(L)'
;MQKEFILQNFKDLQKAASLLAGSVKKYKPYAPKTKYTPKQMEYYDALSFRYEKAVEVALYFFRSLESYLYSAESDTLRNRVAHAYLPV
;
A
#
# COMPACT_ATOMS: atom_id res chain seq x y z
N MET A 1 -13.70 -15.28 -4.93
CA MET A 1 -12.58 -14.77 -5.74
C MET A 1 -12.20 -13.31 -5.41
N GLN A 2 -12.92 -12.26 -5.84
CA GLN A 2 -12.53 -10.85 -5.55
C GLN A 2 -12.46 -10.54 -4.05
N LYS A 3 -13.43 -10.99 -3.24
CA LYS A 3 -13.42 -10.81 -1.78
C LYS A 3 -12.20 -11.45 -1.10
N GLU A 4 -11.81 -12.65 -1.53
CA GLU A 4 -10.64 -13.35 -0.98
C GLU A 4 -9.34 -12.61 -1.31
N PHE A 5 -9.27 -12.00 -2.49
CA PHE A 5 -8.16 -11.17 -2.90
C PHE A 5 -8.03 -9.91 -2.03
N ILE A 6 -9.13 -9.19 -1.76
CA ILE A 6 -9.11 -8.03 -0.85
C ILE A 6 -8.70 -8.44 0.57
N LEU A 7 -9.19 -9.59 1.06
CA LEU A 7 -8.80 -10.12 2.37
C LEU A 7 -7.31 -10.46 2.42
N GLN A 8 -6.74 -11.00 1.34
CA GLN A 8 -5.31 -11.26 1.27
C GLN A 8 -4.50 -9.95 1.30
N ASN A 9 -4.90 -8.95 0.49
CA ASN A 9 -4.26 -7.64 0.49
C ASN A 9 -4.29 -6.96 1.87
N PHE A 10 -5.40 -7.13 2.61
CA PHE A 10 -5.50 -6.63 3.97
C PHE A 10 -4.53 -7.33 4.93
N LYS A 11 -4.39 -8.66 4.83
CA LYS A 11 -3.42 -9.42 5.63
C LYS A 11 -1.98 -8.98 5.34
N ASP A 12 -1.68 -8.74 4.06
CA ASP A 12 -0.36 -8.27 3.64
C ASP A 12 -0.06 -6.87 4.19
N LEU A 13 -1.06 -5.98 4.19
CA LEU A 13 -0.97 -4.67 4.84
C LEU A 13 -0.72 -4.80 6.35
N GLN A 14 -1.47 -5.64 7.04
CA GLN A 14 -1.29 -5.87 8.48
C GLN A 14 0.13 -6.37 8.81
N LYS A 15 0.65 -7.28 7.99
CA LYS A 15 2.02 -7.80 8.13
C LYS A 15 3.06 -6.70 7.92
N ALA A 16 2.93 -5.92 6.85
CA ALA A 16 3.84 -4.82 6.55
C ALA A 16 3.84 -3.76 7.67
N ALA A 17 2.65 -3.36 8.15
CA ALA A 17 2.49 -2.44 9.25
C ALA A 17 3.12 -2.96 10.55
N SER A 18 2.96 -4.25 10.86
CA SER A 18 3.54 -4.88 12.05
C SER A 18 5.08 -4.88 12.02
N LEU A 19 5.68 -5.17 10.85
CA LEU A 19 7.14 -5.14 10.66
C LEU A 19 7.70 -3.72 10.78
N LEU A 20 7.02 -2.73 10.20
CA LEU A 20 7.39 -1.33 10.33
C LEU A 20 7.29 -0.88 11.79
N ALA A 21 6.18 -1.18 12.48
CA ALA A 21 5.99 -0.85 13.88
C ALA A 21 7.09 -1.44 14.77
N GLY A 22 7.50 -2.70 14.52
CA GLY A 22 8.64 -3.32 15.20
C GLY A 22 9.96 -2.61 14.95
N SER A 23 10.16 -2.07 13.74
CA SER A 23 11.36 -1.31 13.38
C SER A 23 11.40 0.08 14.03
N VAL A 24 10.26 0.77 14.03
CA VAL A 24 10.08 2.10 14.64
C VAL A 24 10.25 2.04 16.16
N LYS A 25 9.81 0.97 16.83
CA LYS A 25 10.05 0.78 18.28
C LYS A 25 11.53 0.76 18.64
N LYS A 26 12.40 0.34 17.71
CA LYS A 26 13.86 0.29 17.89
C LYS A 26 14.55 1.47 17.19
N TYR A 27 13.80 2.52 16.85
CA TYR A 27 14.31 3.66 16.11
C TYR A 27 15.48 4.33 16.81
N LYS A 28 16.59 4.46 16.09
CA LYS A 28 17.72 5.28 16.49
C LYS A 28 17.83 6.44 15.50
N PRO A 29 17.81 7.70 15.97
CA PRO A 29 17.98 8.85 15.09
C PRO A 29 19.28 8.77 14.29
N TYR A 30 19.18 9.06 12.99
CA TYR A 30 20.35 9.18 12.13
C TYR A 30 21.16 10.43 12.51
N ALA A 31 22.46 10.27 12.70
CA ALA A 31 23.38 11.34 13.07
C ALA A 31 24.24 11.73 11.86
N PRO A 32 24.01 12.88 11.21
CA PRO A 32 24.67 13.25 9.95
C PRO A 32 26.19 13.41 10.04
N LYS A 33 26.72 13.69 11.24
CA LYS A 33 28.16 13.85 11.48
C LYS A 33 28.88 12.52 11.75
N THR A 34 28.14 11.42 11.84
CA THR A 34 28.69 10.10 12.12
C THR A 34 29.06 9.38 10.83
N LYS A 35 30.28 8.85 10.75
CA LYS A 35 30.66 7.92 9.68
C LYS A 35 30.16 6.52 10.05
N TYR A 36 29.04 6.12 9.47
CA TYR A 36 28.50 4.78 9.62
C TYR A 36 29.29 3.79 8.77
N THR A 37 29.57 2.61 9.32
CA THR A 37 30.07 1.48 8.53
C THR A 37 28.93 0.92 7.65
N PRO A 38 29.24 0.19 6.57
CA PRO A 38 28.22 -0.48 5.76
C PRO A 38 27.26 -1.33 6.60
N LYS A 39 27.80 -2.04 7.60
CA LYS A 39 26.99 -2.87 8.51
C LYS A 39 26.01 -2.06 9.37
N GLN A 40 26.38 -0.84 9.76
CA GLN A 40 25.50 0.04 10.51
C GLN A 40 24.43 0.68 9.61
N MET A 41 24.73 0.90 8.33
CA MET A 41 23.76 1.42 7.34
C MET A 41 22.63 0.43 7.05
N GLU A 42 22.89 -0.89 7.09
CA GLU A 42 21.86 -1.93 6.90
C GLU A 42 20.61 -1.72 7.76
N TYR A 43 20.77 -1.17 8.98
CA TYR A 43 19.65 -0.86 9.85
C TYR A 43 18.71 0.20 9.25
N TYR A 44 19.29 1.29 8.73
CA TYR A 44 18.54 2.39 8.14
C TYR A 44 17.92 1.97 6.80
N ASP A 45 18.66 1.21 5.99
CA ASP A 45 18.16 0.66 4.72
C ASP A 45 16.98 -0.29 4.94
N ALA A 46 17.06 -1.14 5.97
CA ALA A 46 15.95 -2.02 6.32
C ALA A 46 14.73 -1.25 6.84
N LEU A 47 14.95 -0.14 7.56
CA LEU A 47 13.87 0.72 8.05
C LEU A 47 13.18 1.45 6.90
N SER A 48 13.94 2.08 5.98
CA SER A 48 13.40 2.75 4.81
C SER A 48 12.63 1.78 3.92
N PHE A 49 13.20 0.61 3.64
CA PHE A 49 12.54 -0.43 2.84
C PHE A 49 11.20 -0.88 3.46
N ARG A 50 11.15 -1.10 4.77
CA ARG A 50 9.90 -1.48 5.45
C ARG A 50 8.88 -0.35 5.42
N TYR A 51 9.32 0.90 5.51
CA TYR A 51 8.44 2.05 5.39
C TYR A 51 7.84 2.15 3.99
N GLU A 52 8.69 2.11 2.95
CA GLU A 52 8.27 2.13 1.55
C GLU A 52 7.28 1.00 1.25
N LYS A 53 7.58 -0.23 1.71
CA LYS A 53 6.67 -1.36 1.54
C LYS A 53 5.36 -1.23 2.29
N ALA A 54 5.34 -0.67 3.49
CA ALA A 54 4.09 -0.42 4.19
C ALA A 54 3.20 0.57 3.43
N VAL A 55 3.78 1.64 2.89
CA VAL A 55 3.07 2.64 2.08
C VAL A 55 2.56 2.03 0.76
N GLU A 56 3.41 1.32 0.03
CA GLU A 56 3.05 0.67 -1.23
C GLU A 56 1.87 -0.30 -1.07
N VAL A 57 1.94 -1.18 -0.06
CA VAL A 57 0.89 -2.18 0.21
C VAL A 57 -0.38 -1.50 0.72
N ALA A 58 -0.28 -0.40 1.49
CA ALA A 58 -1.45 0.38 1.90
C ALA A 58 -2.19 0.97 0.70
N LEU A 59 -1.46 1.63 -0.20
CA LEU A 59 -2.01 2.20 -1.43
C LEU A 59 -2.66 1.11 -2.30
N TYR A 60 -1.99 -0.03 -2.43
CA TYR A 60 -2.52 -1.17 -3.17
C TYR A 60 -3.83 -1.70 -2.57
N PHE A 61 -3.87 -1.89 -1.25
CA PHE A 61 -5.07 -2.32 -0.55
C PHE A 61 -6.23 -1.34 -0.73
N PHE A 62 -6.01 -0.04 -0.52
CA PHE A 62 -7.07 0.96 -0.66
C PHE A 62 -7.62 1.05 -2.09
N ARG A 63 -6.75 1.02 -3.11
CA ARG A 63 -7.19 0.97 -4.52
C ARG A 63 -8.00 -0.29 -4.83
N SER A 64 -7.56 -1.42 -4.30
CA SER A 64 -8.27 -2.69 -4.50
C SER A 64 -9.63 -2.68 -3.79
N LEU A 65 -9.69 -2.12 -2.58
CA LEU A 65 -10.92 -1.98 -1.81
C LEU A 65 -11.90 -1.04 -2.50
N GLU A 66 -11.43 0.12 -2.95
CA GLU A 66 -12.22 1.08 -3.72
C GLU A 66 -12.80 0.43 -4.99
N SER A 67 -11.96 -0.28 -5.75
CA SER A 67 -12.41 -1.03 -6.92
C SER A 67 -13.47 -2.08 -6.53
N TYR A 68 -13.28 -2.81 -5.43
CA TYR A 68 -14.25 -3.80 -4.98
C TYR A 68 -15.60 -3.19 -4.57
N LEU A 69 -15.59 -2.02 -3.93
CA LEU A 69 -16.80 -1.35 -3.45
C LEU A 69 -17.55 -0.63 -4.57
N TYR A 70 -16.85 -0.02 -5.52
CA TYR A 70 -17.44 0.94 -6.47
C TYR A 70 -17.37 0.54 -7.95
N SER A 71 -16.72 -0.58 -8.31
CA SER A 71 -16.67 -0.99 -9.73
C SER A 71 -18.06 -1.23 -10.33
N ALA A 72 -19.04 -1.67 -9.53
CA ALA A 72 -20.41 -1.85 -10.00
C ALA A 72 -21.12 -0.53 -10.35
N GLU A 73 -20.85 0.57 -9.62
CA GLU A 73 -21.44 1.88 -9.95
C GLU A 73 -20.77 2.52 -11.16
N SER A 74 -19.46 2.33 -11.31
CA SER A 74 -18.70 2.87 -12.45
C SER A 74 -19.15 2.28 -13.79
N ASP A 75 -19.47 0.98 -13.85
CA ASP A 75 -20.03 0.34 -15.05
C ASP A 75 -21.41 0.88 -15.42
N THR A 76 -22.26 1.19 -14.43
CA THR A 76 -23.60 1.75 -14.71
C THR A 76 -23.54 3.19 -15.26
N LEU A 77 -22.61 4.00 -14.76
CA LEU A 77 -22.37 5.36 -15.28
C LEU A 77 -21.72 5.33 -16.66
N ARG A 78 -20.71 4.48 -16.86
CA ARG A 78 -20.07 4.27 -18.17
C ARG A 78 -21.08 3.78 -19.20
N ASN A 79 -21.96 2.84 -18.85
CA ASN A 79 -23.02 2.36 -19.74
C ASN A 79 -24.06 3.45 -20.04
N ARG A 80 -24.47 4.25 -19.05
CA ARG A 80 -25.38 5.39 -19.28
C ARG A 80 -24.79 6.44 -20.21
N VAL A 81 -23.53 6.78 -20.05
CA VAL A 81 -22.83 7.73 -20.95
C VAL A 81 -22.67 7.11 -22.34
N ALA A 82 -22.29 5.84 -22.46
CA ALA A 82 -22.17 5.16 -23.75
C ALA A 82 -23.51 5.09 -24.51
N HIS A 83 -24.64 4.86 -23.82
CA HIS A 83 -25.97 4.88 -24.43
C HIS A 83 -26.47 6.29 -24.77
N ALA A 84 -25.93 7.35 -24.17
CA ALA A 84 -26.29 8.74 -24.50
C ALA A 84 -25.69 9.22 -25.83
N TYR A 85 -24.74 8.48 -26.42
CA TYR A 85 -24.09 8.81 -27.70
C TYR A 85 -24.54 7.92 -28.87
N LEU A 86 -25.54 7.06 -28.69
CA LEU A 86 -26.16 6.34 -29.81
C LEU A 86 -27.37 7.14 -30.31
N PRO A 87 -27.34 7.74 -31.51
CA PRO A 87 -28.51 8.38 -32.08
C PRO A 87 -29.55 7.31 -32.42
N VAL A 88 -30.80 7.57 -32.03
CA VAL A 88 -32.00 6.86 -32.52
C VAL A 88 -32.16 7.12 -34.00
#